data_AF-A0A6G6W9Q2-F1
#
_entry.id   AF-A0A6G6W9Q2-F1
#
_cell.length_a   1.000
_cell.length_b   1.000
_cell.length_c   1.000
_cell.angle_alpha   90.00
_cell.angle_beta   90.00
_cell.angle_gamma   90.00
#
_symmetry.space_group_name_H-M   'P 1'
#
loop_
_entity.id
_entity.type
_entity.pdbx_description
1 polymer ?
#
loop_
_entity_poly.entity_id
_entity_poly.type
_entity_poly.pdbx_seq_one_letter_code
_entity_poly.pdbx_strand_id
1 'polypeptide(L)' 'MSGRRADIVLCPAGPMLLRGQHTITDDDGVEHTTTRPVSAVCRCGKSASKPWCDGTHKVLPKKLRP' A
#
# COMPACT_ATOMS: atom_id res chain seq x y z
N MET A 1 1.58 15.00 -24.32
CA MET A 1 1.28 13.78 -23.53
C MET A 1 1.61 14.05 -22.06
N SER A 2 0.64 14.52 -21.27
CA SER A 2 0.86 14.79 -19.85
C SER A 2 0.75 13.46 -19.09
N GLY A 3 1.86 12.73 -19.00
CA GLY A 3 1.93 11.52 -18.17
C GLY A 3 1.56 11.89 -16.73
N ARG A 4 0.43 11.35 -16.22
CA ARG A 4 0.14 11.39 -14.79
C ARG A 4 1.30 10.70 -14.11
N ARG A 5 2.13 11.47 -13.41
CA ARG A 5 3.29 10.94 -12.70
C ARG A 5 2.76 9.94 -11.68
N ALA A 6 3.25 8.71 -11.78
CA ALA A 6 3.12 7.75 -10.72
C ALA A 6 3.80 8.36 -9.48
N ASP A 7 3.01 8.70 -8.46
CA ASP A 7 3.53 9.25 -7.21
C ASP A 7 3.26 8.31 -6.03
N ILE A 8 4.23 8.28 -5.13
CA ILE A 8 4.30 7.41 -3.96
C ILE A 8 4.29 8.31 -2.73
N VAL A 9 3.33 8.11 -1.84
CA VAL A 9 3.20 8.86 -0.58
C VAL A 9 3.19 7.91 0.60
N LEU A 10 4.07 8.14 1.57
CA LEU A 10 4.08 7.41 2.83
C LEU A 10 3.21 8.16 3.85
N CYS A 11 2.10 7.55 4.27
CA CYS A 11 1.27 8.11 5.33
C CYS A 11 1.87 7.74 6.71
N PRO A 12 2.11 8.71 7.61
CA PRO A 12 2.56 8.42 8.98
C PRO A 12 1.63 7.42 9.69
N ALA A 13 2.20 6.39 10.34
CA ALA A 13 1.43 5.33 11.02
C ALA A 13 0.43 4.58 10.12
N GLY A 14 0.59 4.68 8.79
CA GLY A 14 -0.41 4.24 7.81
C GLY A 14 0.18 3.58 6.56
N PRO A 15 -0.64 3.38 5.53
CA PRO A 15 -0.21 2.70 4.31
C PRO A 15 0.72 3.56 3.45
N MET A 16 1.32 2.93 2.44
CA MET A 16 1.92 3.63 1.30
C MET A 16 0.85 3.81 0.22
N LEU A 17 0.60 5.04 -0.22
CA LEU A 17 -0.32 5.34 -1.30
C LEU A 17 0.43 5.37 -2.62
N LEU A 18 -0.03 4.57 -3.57
CA LEU A 18 0.44 4.57 -4.95
C LEU A 18 -0.63 5.20 -5.82
N ARG A 19 -0.29 6.27 -6.53
CA ARG A 19 -1.21 6.95 -7.46
C ARG A 19 -0.85 6.61 -8.90
N GLY A 20 -1.82 6.16 -9.67
CA GLY A 20 -1.57 5.65 -11.03
C GLY A 20 -1.03 4.22 -11.02
N GLN A 21 -0.63 3.75 -12.20
CA GLN A 21 -0.31 2.34 -12.43
C GLN A 21 1.05 1.95 -11.86
N HIS A 22 1.07 0.97 -10.96
CA HIS A 22 2.26 0.38 -10.37
C HIS A 22 2.12 -1.15 -10.30
N THR A 23 3.26 -1.84 -10.26
CA THR A 23 3.37 -3.26 -9.93
C THR A 23 4.07 -3.38 -8.57
N ILE A 24 3.54 -4.25 -7.71
CA ILE A 24 4.09 -4.55 -6.39
C ILE A 24 4.35 -6.05 -6.32
N THR A 25 5.53 -6.44 -5.86
CA THR A 25 5.85 -7.82 -5.52
C THR A 25 5.62 -8.04 -4.03
N ASP A 26 4.90 -9.09 -3.66
CA ASP A 26 4.66 -9.44 -2.25
C ASP A 26 5.77 -10.32 -1.65
N ASP A 27 5.57 -10.78 -0.41
CA ASP A 27 6.50 -11.64 0.33
C ASP A 27 6.64 -13.05 -0.26
N ASP A 28 5.65 -13.51 -1.03
CA ASP A 28 5.65 -14.79 -1.73
C ASP A 28 6.22 -14.67 -3.16
N GLY A 29 6.62 -13.46 -3.59
CA GLY A 29 7.15 -13.19 -4.92
C GLY A 29 6.09 -12.99 -6.00
N VAL A 30 4.81 -12.86 -5.63
CA VAL A 30 3.69 -12.66 -6.58
C VAL A 30 3.59 -11.18 -6.95
N GLU A 31 3.39 -10.91 -8.24
CA GLU A 31 3.19 -9.56 -8.76
C GLU A 31 1.72 -9.13 -8.73
N HIS A 32 1.46 -7.94 -8.19
CA HIS A 32 0.15 -7.32 -8.08
C HIS A 32 0.15 -5.97 -8.78
N THR A 33 -0.72 -5.83 -9.80
CA THR A 33 -0.90 -4.55 -10.49
C THR A 33 -2.00 -3.72 -9.83
N THR A 34 -1.74 -2.43 -9.62
CA THR A 34 -2.75 -1.51 -9.11
C THR A 34 -3.89 -1.33 -10.12
N THR A 35 -5.14 -1.47 -9.68
CA THR A 35 -6.33 -1.32 -10.52
C THR A 35 -7.12 -0.04 -10.26
N ARG A 36 -6.76 0.71 -9.20
CA ARG A 36 -7.46 1.92 -8.76
C ARG A 36 -6.60 3.17 -9.03
N PRO A 37 -7.21 4.36 -9.18
CA PRO A 37 -6.45 5.61 -9.29
C PRO A 37 -5.48 5.83 -8.12
N VAL A 38 -5.87 5.37 -6.93
CA VAL A 38 -5.01 5.30 -5.75
C VAL A 38 -5.18 3.92 -5.11
N SER A 39 -4.06 3.21 -4.94
CA SER A 39 -3.99 1.96 -4.19
C SER A 39 -3.20 2.16 -2.90
N ALA A 40 -3.65 1.53 -1.81
CA ALA A 40 -2.98 1.60 -0.52
C ALA A 40 -2.25 0.28 -0.25
N VAL A 41 -0.94 0.32 -0.12
CA VAL A 41 -0.08 -0.83 0.19
C VAL A 41 0.14 -0.91 1.70
N CYS A 42 0.01 -2.11 2.24
CA CYS A 42 0.21 -2.40 3.64
C CYS A 42 1.68 -2.21 4.03
N ARG A 43 1.93 -1.43 5.08
CA ARG A 43 3.26 -1.33 5.72
C ARG A 43 3.33 -1.98 7.10
N CYS A 44 2.18 -2.32 7.70
CA CYS A 44 2.13 -2.88 9.06
C CYS A 44 2.34 -4.40 9.13
N GLY A 45 2.31 -5.10 8.00
CA GLY A 45 2.46 -6.56 7.91
C GLY A 45 1.30 -7.39 8.48
N LYS A 46 0.23 -6.75 8.98
CA LYS A 46 -0.91 -7.43 9.63
C LYS A 46 -2.21 -7.45 8.81
N SER A 47 -2.20 -6.88 7.60
CA SER A 47 -3.37 -6.94 6.73
C SER A 47 -3.67 -8.39 6.31
N ALA A 48 -4.96 -8.73 6.24
CA ALA A 48 -5.45 -9.98 5.67
C ALA A 48 -5.51 -9.94 4.13
N SER A 49 -5.41 -8.76 3.52
CA SER A 49 -5.49 -8.54 2.07
C SER A 49 -4.15 -8.12 1.46
N LYS A 50 -3.03 -8.67 1.95
CA LYS A 50 -1.70 -8.34 1.41
C LYS A 50 -1.67 -8.50 -0.12
N PRO A 51 -0.91 -7.64 -0.84
CA PRO A 51 -0.06 -6.55 -0.33
C PRO A 51 -0.84 -5.28 0.05
N TRP A 52 -2.17 -5.28 -0.07
CA TRP A 52 -3.01 -4.12 0.12
C TRP A 52 -3.33 -3.84 1.58
N CYS A 53 -3.61 -2.57 1.90
CA CYS A 53 -4.03 -2.15 3.22
C CYS A 53 -5.57 -2.27 3.37
N ASP A 54 -6.02 -3.08 4.31
CA ASP A 54 -7.43 -3.21 4.74
C ASP A 54 -7.82 -2.30 5.93
N GLY A 55 -6.88 -1.53 6.46
CA GLY A 55 -7.11 -0.67 7.63
C GLY A 55 -6.72 -1.27 8.98
N THR A 56 -6.21 -2.52 9.03
CA THR A 56 -5.77 -3.18 10.27
C THR A 56 -4.80 -2.33 11.10
N HIS A 57 -3.92 -1.54 10.47
CA HIS A 57 -2.98 -0.64 11.15
C HIS A 57 -3.65 0.33 12.15
N LYS A 58 -4.92 0.68 11.96
CA LYS A 58 -5.66 1.60 12.84
C LYS A 58 -5.95 1.00 14.22
N VAL A 59 -6.16 -0.32 14.28
CA VAL A 59 -6.50 -1.03 15.52
C VAL A 59 -5.27 -1.64 16.21
N LEU A 60 -4.10 -1.61 15.56
CA LEU A 60 -2.86 -2.07 16.17
C LEU A 60 -2.39 -1.13 17.29
N PRO A 61 -1.75 -1.68 18.34
CA PRO A 61 -0.98 -0.91 19.31
C PRO A 61 0.00 0.03 18.61
N LYS A 62 0.22 1.24 19.16
CA LYS A 62 1.11 2.25 18.56
C LYS A 62 2.50 1.70 18.20
N LYS A 63 3.05 0.81 19.03
CA LYS A 63 4.35 0.15 18.83
C LYS A 63 4.43 -0.78 17.60
N LEU A 64 3.28 -1.17 17.04
CA LEU A 64 3.19 -2.06 15.88
C LEU A 64 2.73 -1.31 14.61
N ARG A 65 2.56 0.01 14.68
CA ARG A 65 2.20 0.83 13.51
C ARG A 65 3.46 1.17 12.71
N PRO A 66 3.36 1.23 11.37
CA PRO A 66 4.49 1.47 10.47
C PRO A 66 4.87 2.95 10.28
#